data_AF-A0A0N7L718-F1
#
_entry.id   AF-A0A0N7L718-F1
#
_cell.length_a   1.000
_cell.length_b   1.000
_cell.length_c   1.000
_cell.angle_alpha   90.00
_cell.angle_beta   90.00
_cell.angle_gamma   90.00
#
_symmetry.space_group_name_H-M   'P 1'
#
loop_
_entity.id
_entity.type
_entity.pdbx_description
1 polymer ?
#
loop_
_entity_poly.entity_id
_entity_poly.type
_entity_poly.pdbx_seq_one_letter_code
_entity_poly.pdbx_strand_id
1 'polypeptide(L)'
;MYEQTVLGKRKIYRHSSPGSTLLTELNIRLQATDAVEFASGDVTHVEPFTWDCNSDERGQDIALTEEQQRERYRAYMEANIGDVLKRNRLCVYRVVKGKDILKAEIPGHNIKLVGRTDMIILSDLVLKNPLDLGMLPNVRLLIEVKRKVTECAMSQALSELIALDVLVDEPVMALLTDLIDHWQFLWVSDTTHNHGNIRSATIHDPSEAFAVIRTLLDQSPDADKEISLPCFQEPVKRHKLSRVLPSIAEATGFVSASNDTMTFPVY
;
A
#
# COMPACT_ATOMS: atom_id res chain seq x y z
N MET A 1 38.68 1.88 -14.00
CA MET A 1 38.47 0.59 -13.33
C MET A 1 37.10 0.66 -12.69
N TYR A 2 36.12 -0.10 -13.21
CA TYR A 2 34.83 -0.26 -12.54
C TYR A 2 35.00 -1.43 -11.58
N GLU A 3 35.05 -1.12 -10.29
CA GLU A 3 35.09 -2.12 -9.25
C GLU A 3 33.66 -2.66 -9.09
N GLN A 4 33.36 -3.72 -9.84
CA GLN A 4 32.10 -4.43 -9.72
C GLN A 4 32.21 -5.32 -8.47
N THR A 5 31.97 -4.72 -7.31
CA THR A 5 31.79 -5.48 -6.07
C THR A 5 30.55 -6.35 -6.27
N VAL A 6 30.74 -7.66 -6.40
CA VAL A 6 29.64 -8.63 -6.53
C VAL A 6 28.93 -8.67 -5.18
N LEU A 7 27.93 -7.81 -5.01
CA LEU A 7 27.00 -7.86 -3.88
C LEU A 7 26.20 -9.17 -3.99
N GLY A 8 26.08 -9.90 -2.88
CA GLY A 8 25.46 -11.23 -2.82
C GLY A 8 24.06 -11.34 -3.45
N LYS A 9 23.57 -12.58 -3.63
CA LYS A 9 22.28 -12.88 -4.26
C LYS A 9 21.17 -11.98 -3.71
N ARG A 10 20.53 -11.20 -4.58
CA ARG A 10 19.40 -10.31 -4.23
C ARG A 10 18.25 -11.10 -3.62
N LYS A 11 17.73 -10.64 -2.47
CA LYS A 11 16.58 -11.26 -1.80
C LYS A 11 15.32 -10.90 -2.59
N ILE A 12 14.54 -11.90 -2.98
CA ILE A 12 13.30 -11.71 -3.75
C ILE A 12 12.13 -12.19 -2.90
N TYR A 13 11.22 -11.27 -2.58
CA TYR A 13 9.93 -11.59 -1.98
C TYR A 13 8.88 -11.66 -3.10
N ARG A 14 8.23 -12.82 -3.27
CA ARG A 14 7.20 -13.06 -4.30
C ARG A 14 5.85 -13.30 -3.67
N HIS A 15 4.86 -12.47 -3.99
CA HIS A 15 3.48 -12.59 -3.50
C HIS A 15 3.40 -12.75 -1.98
N SER A 16 4.47 -12.38 -1.26
CA SER A 16 4.71 -12.91 0.07
C SER A 16 4.18 -11.97 1.13
N SER A 17 4.01 -12.60 2.28
CA SER A 17 3.74 -12.12 3.61
C SER A 17 5.01 -12.18 4.49
N PRO A 18 6.10 -11.41 4.20
CA PRO A 18 7.29 -11.42 5.04
C PRO A 18 7.16 -10.39 6.17
N GLY A 19 5.93 -10.00 6.54
CA GLY A 19 5.58 -8.68 7.08
C GLY A 19 6.57 -8.16 8.11
N SER A 20 6.75 -8.89 9.21
CA SER A 20 7.68 -8.48 10.27
C SER A 20 9.14 -8.43 9.83
N THR A 21 9.59 -9.38 9.01
CA THR A 21 10.98 -9.44 8.52
C THR A 21 11.27 -8.32 7.52
N LEU A 22 10.35 -8.05 6.58
CA LEU A 22 10.52 -6.99 5.60
C LEU A 22 10.52 -5.62 6.27
N LEU A 23 9.57 -5.34 7.16
CA LEU A 23 9.53 -4.08 7.89
C LEU A 23 10.79 -3.88 8.73
N THR A 24 11.28 -4.93 9.39
CA THR A 24 12.54 -4.88 10.15
C THR A 24 13.74 -4.59 9.25
N GLU A 25 13.86 -5.27 8.10
CA GLU A 25 14.96 -5.05 7.14
C GLU A 25 14.98 -3.64 6.53
N LEU A 26 13.81 -3.01 6.42
CA LEU A 26 13.64 -1.64 5.92
C LEU A 26 13.64 -0.59 7.04
N ASN A 27 13.77 -1.01 8.31
CA ASN A 27 13.68 -0.14 9.47
C ASN A 27 12.36 0.67 9.55
N ILE A 28 11.26 0.03 9.17
CA ILE A 28 9.90 0.60 9.16
C ILE A 28 9.10 0.07 10.35
N ARG A 29 8.32 0.92 10.99
CA ARG A 29 7.32 0.53 12.00
C ARG A 29 5.90 0.66 11.46
N LEU A 30 5.03 -0.26 11.86
CA LEU A 30 3.59 -0.15 11.66
C LEU A 30 2.95 0.44 12.91
N GLN A 31 2.13 1.48 12.76
CA GLN A 31 1.41 2.11 13.87
C GLN A 31 -0.09 2.18 13.54
N ALA A 32 -0.92 1.63 14.42
CA ALA A 32 -2.37 1.82 14.34
C ALA A 32 -2.73 3.21 14.87
N THR A 33 -3.70 3.85 14.21
CA THR A 33 -4.34 5.09 14.64
C THR A 33 -5.82 4.81 14.79
N ASP A 34 -6.42 5.37 15.83
CA ASP A 34 -7.84 5.20 16.06
C ASP A 34 -8.65 5.91 14.97
N ALA A 35 -9.66 5.21 14.46
CA ALA A 35 -10.71 5.85 13.69
C ALA A 35 -11.66 6.57 14.67
N VAL A 36 -12.12 7.75 14.28
CA VAL A 36 -13.14 8.50 15.03
C VAL A 36 -14.50 8.33 14.38
N GLU A 37 -15.56 8.48 15.17
CA GLU A 37 -16.92 8.48 14.63
C GLU A 37 -17.05 9.54 13.52
N PHE A 38 -17.72 9.17 12.44
CA PHE A 38 -17.98 10.10 11.35
C PHE A 38 -18.81 11.28 11.88
N ALA A 39 -18.31 12.51 11.69
CA ALA A 39 -19.07 13.70 12.07
C ALA A 39 -20.41 13.70 11.32
N SER A 40 -21.50 13.55 12.06
CA SER A 40 -22.86 13.35 11.54
C SER A 40 -23.14 14.23 10.31
N GLY A 41 -23.29 13.58 9.16
CA GLY A 41 -23.61 14.18 7.87
C GLY A 41 -24.30 13.16 6.97
N ASP A 42 -24.85 13.61 5.83
CA ASP A 42 -25.52 12.77 4.83
C ASP A 42 -24.51 11.84 4.14
N VAL A 43 -24.06 10.79 4.83
CA VAL A 43 -23.35 9.69 4.20
C VAL A 43 -24.39 8.87 3.46
N THR A 44 -24.20 8.72 2.14
CA THR A 44 -25.02 7.80 1.36
C THR A 44 -24.83 6.40 1.93
N HIS A 45 -25.92 5.80 2.43
CA HIS A 45 -25.90 4.45 2.98
C HIS A 45 -25.36 3.46 1.94
N VAL A 46 -24.41 2.63 2.36
CA VAL A 46 -23.86 1.56 1.55
C VAL A 46 -24.05 0.23 2.27
N GLU A 47 -24.72 -0.70 1.60
CA GLU A 47 -24.87 -2.06 2.11
C GLU A 47 -23.52 -2.80 2.12
N PRO A 48 -23.25 -3.62 3.16
CA PRO A 48 -22.10 -4.52 3.17
C PRO A 48 -22.11 -5.48 1.97
N PHE A 49 -20.92 -5.83 1.47
CA PHE A 49 -20.80 -6.76 0.35
C PHE A 49 -21.29 -8.16 0.73
N THR A 50 -22.11 -8.77 -0.14
CA THR A 50 -22.61 -10.14 0.06
C THR A 50 -21.75 -11.15 -0.68
N TRP A 51 -20.88 -11.86 0.06
CA TRP A 51 -20.10 -12.99 -0.47
C TRP A 51 -21.00 -14.19 -0.82
N ASP A 52 -20.90 -14.68 -2.05
CA ASP A 52 -21.69 -15.84 -2.52
C ASP A 52 -21.23 -17.20 -1.98
N CYS A 53 -22.17 -18.13 -2.10
CA CYS A 53 -21.94 -19.56 -2.04
C CYS A 53 -22.72 -20.27 -3.16
N ASN A 54 -22.23 -21.42 -3.59
CA ASN A 54 -22.98 -22.37 -4.41
C ASN A 54 -23.55 -23.46 -3.53
N SER A 55 -24.66 -24.09 -3.90
CA SER A 55 -25.11 -25.31 -3.22
C SER A 55 -24.49 -26.56 -3.88
N ASP A 56 -24.04 -27.52 -3.07
CA ASP A 56 -23.60 -28.83 -3.55
C ASP A 56 -24.78 -29.77 -3.88
N GLU A 57 -24.50 -30.98 -4.34
CA GLU A 57 -25.53 -31.99 -4.68
C GLU A 57 -26.41 -32.41 -3.48
N ARG A 58 -26.01 -32.06 -2.25
CA ARG A 58 -26.72 -32.32 -1.00
C ARG A 58 -27.41 -31.05 -0.45
N GLY A 59 -27.35 -29.94 -1.18
CA GLY A 59 -27.90 -28.65 -0.76
C GLY A 59 -27.06 -27.91 0.27
N GLN A 60 -25.80 -28.27 0.49
CA GLN A 60 -24.90 -27.58 1.41
C GLN A 60 -24.17 -26.42 0.71
N ASP A 61 -24.11 -25.27 1.39
CA ASP A 61 -23.46 -24.07 0.86
C ASP A 61 -21.93 -24.21 0.83
N ILE A 62 -21.38 -24.21 -0.38
CA ILE A 62 -19.97 -24.10 -0.70
C ILE A 62 -19.63 -22.62 -0.97
N ALA A 63 -18.93 -22.02 -0.02
CA ALA A 63 -18.28 -20.73 -0.14
C ALA A 63 -17.53 -20.56 -1.48
N LEU A 64 -17.93 -19.56 -2.30
CA LEU A 64 -17.12 -19.17 -3.44
C LEU A 64 -15.83 -18.48 -2.96
N THR A 65 -14.74 -18.74 -3.66
CA THR A 65 -13.43 -18.13 -3.42
C THR A 65 -13.42 -16.65 -3.79
N GLU A 66 -12.48 -15.88 -3.22
CA GLU A 66 -12.23 -14.48 -3.57
C GLU A 66 -12.06 -14.29 -5.09
N GLU A 67 -11.29 -15.19 -5.72
CA GLU A 67 -11.01 -15.17 -7.15
C GLU A 67 -12.29 -15.29 -7.99
N GLN A 68 -13.20 -16.20 -7.61
CA GLN A 68 -14.46 -16.42 -8.33
C GLN A 68 -15.39 -15.19 -8.27
N GLN A 69 -15.23 -14.34 -7.25
CA GLN A 69 -16.09 -13.18 -7.02
C GLN A 69 -15.43 -11.85 -7.37
N ARG A 70 -14.22 -11.87 -7.97
CA ARG A 70 -13.44 -10.66 -8.27
C ARG A 70 -14.18 -9.65 -9.14
N GLU A 71 -14.97 -10.11 -10.10
CA GLU A 71 -15.78 -9.19 -10.91
C GLU A 71 -16.92 -8.56 -10.10
N ARG A 72 -17.52 -9.31 -9.18
CA ARG A 72 -18.64 -8.83 -8.34
C ARG A 72 -18.17 -7.75 -7.38
N TYR A 73 -17.05 -7.97 -6.68
CA TYR A 73 -16.56 -6.92 -5.79
C TYR A 73 -15.99 -5.71 -6.53
N ARG A 74 -15.42 -5.89 -7.74
CA ARG A 74 -15.01 -4.76 -8.59
C ARG A 74 -16.22 -3.91 -8.97
N ALA A 75 -17.31 -4.55 -9.39
CA ALA A 75 -18.56 -3.87 -9.70
C ALA A 75 -19.18 -3.19 -8.46
N TYR A 76 -19.08 -3.82 -7.29
CA TYR A 76 -19.49 -3.21 -6.01
C TYR A 76 -18.70 -1.93 -5.72
N MET A 77 -17.38 -1.93 -5.90
CA MET A 77 -16.57 -0.72 -5.76
C MET A 77 -17.06 0.36 -6.75
N GLU A 78 -17.17 0.05 -8.04
CA GLU A 78 -17.60 1.03 -9.05
C GLU A 78 -19.01 1.58 -8.81
N ALA A 79 -19.94 0.76 -8.32
CA ALA A 79 -21.30 1.21 -8.02
C ALA A 79 -21.33 2.29 -6.92
N ASN A 80 -20.42 2.21 -5.95
CA ASN A 80 -20.39 3.09 -4.78
C ASN A 80 -19.50 4.34 -4.95
N ILE A 81 -18.58 4.35 -5.92
CA ILE A 81 -17.67 5.48 -6.19
C ILE A 81 -17.61 5.90 -7.67
N GLY A 82 -18.52 5.43 -8.52
CA GLY A 82 -18.52 5.68 -9.96
C GLY A 82 -18.50 7.16 -10.35
N ASP A 83 -19.25 8.00 -9.63
CA ASP A 83 -19.33 9.43 -9.92
C ASP A 83 -18.00 10.15 -9.70
N VAL A 84 -17.30 9.84 -8.59
CA VAL A 84 -15.99 10.43 -8.28
C VAL A 84 -14.91 9.90 -9.23
N LEU A 85 -14.99 8.63 -9.63
CA LEU A 85 -14.10 8.05 -10.63
C LEU A 85 -14.22 8.77 -11.98
N LYS A 86 -15.46 8.94 -12.46
CA LYS A 86 -15.74 9.62 -13.74
C LYS A 86 -15.28 11.07 -13.72
N ARG A 87 -15.58 11.80 -12.64
CA ARG A 87 -15.19 13.20 -12.46
C ARG A 87 -13.67 13.38 -12.53
N ASN A 88 -12.93 12.49 -11.89
CA ASN A 88 -11.47 12.56 -11.78
C ASN A 88 -10.72 11.76 -12.86
N ARG A 89 -11.43 11.20 -13.86
CA ARG A 89 -10.85 10.39 -14.95
C ARG A 89 -10.04 9.21 -14.43
N LEU A 90 -10.60 8.52 -13.43
CA LEU A 90 -10.07 7.32 -12.80
C LEU A 90 -10.94 6.10 -13.12
N CYS A 91 -10.41 4.91 -12.88
CA CYS A 91 -11.14 3.66 -12.95
C CYS A 91 -10.71 2.69 -11.86
N VAL A 92 -11.58 1.74 -11.48
CA VAL A 92 -11.19 0.57 -10.69
C VAL A 92 -10.66 -0.50 -11.64
N TYR A 93 -9.34 -0.61 -11.74
CA TYR A 93 -8.71 -1.60 -12.60
C TYR A 93 -8.50 -2.91 -11.85
N ARG A 94 -9.05 -3.99 -12.41
CA ARG A 94 -8.83 -5.35 -11.93
C ARG A 94 -7.51 -5.89 -12.45
N VAL A 95 -6.62 -6.30 -11.55
CA VAL A 95 -5.35 -6.92 -11.97
C VAL A 95 -5.59 -8.40 -12.29
N VAL A 96 -5.21 -8.81 -13.50
CA VAL A 96 -5.41 -10.19 -13.97
C VAL A 96 -4.39 -11.13 -13.33
N LYS A 97 -4.85 -12.32 -12.91
CA LYS A 97 -4.00 -13.38 -12.39
C LYS A 97 -2.87 -13.71 -13.38
N GLY A 98 -1.65 -13.80 -12.86
CA GLY A 98 -0.44 -14.07 -13.65
C GLY A 98 0.28 -12.82 -14.18
N LYS A 99 -0.30 -11.62 -14.02
CA LYS A 99 0.37 -10.35 -14.34
C LYS A 99 0.86 -9.67 -13.07
N ASP A 100 2.16 -9.81 -12.81
CA ASP A 100 2.82 -9.09 -11.71
C ASP A 100 3.11 -7.66 -12.16
N ILE A 101 2.24 -6.74 -11.74
CA ILE A 101 2.38 -5.31 -12.01
C ILE A 101 3.24 -4.60 -10.95
N LEU A 102 3.42 -5.22 -9.77
CA LEU A 102 4.24 -4.67 -8.69
C LEU A 102 5.60 -5.36 -8.72
N LYS A 103 6.57 -4.76 -9.42
CA LYS A 103 7.95 -5.27 -9.54
C LYS A 103 8.94 -4.19 -9.13
N ALA A 104 9.17 -4.05 -7.83
CA ALA A 104 9.98 -2.98 -7.25
C ALA A 104 11.34 -3.48 -6.78
N GLU A 105 12.40 -2.73 -7.09
CA GLU A 105 13.72 -2.89 -6.47
C GLU A 105 13.86 -1.81 -5.41
N ILE A 106 14.04 -2.20 -4.15
CA ILE A 106 13.96 -1.24 -3.05
C ILE A 106 15.23 -0.39 -3.02
N PRO A 107 15.13 0.95 -3.19
CA PRO A 107 16.29 1.83 -3.17
C PRO A 107 17.05 1.67 -1.86
N GLY A 108 18.36 1.49 -1.94
CA GLY A 108 19.20 1.34 -0.74
C GLY A 108 19.15 -0.05 -0.08
N HIS A 109 18.49 -1.04 -0.67
CA HIS A 109 18.41 -2.39 -0.11
C HIS A 109 18.60 -3.47 -1.18
N ASN A 110 19.20 -4.61 -0.81
CA ASN A 110 19.34 -5.76 -1.71
C ASN A 110 18.04 -6.59 -1.77
N ILE A 111 16.91 -5.92 -1.95
CA ILE A 111 15.56 -6.47 -1.87
C ILE A 111 14.80 -6.17 -3.16
N LYS A 112 14.12 -7.20 -3.69
CA LYS A 112 13.16 -7.07 -4.78
C LYS A 112 11.79 -7.56 -4.31
N LEU A 113 10.77 -6.74 -4.48
CA LEU A 113 9.38 -7.11 -4.27
C LEU A 113 8.75 -7.44 -5.63
N VAL A 114 8.07 -8.57 -5.70
CA VAL A 114 7.35 -9.02 -6.90
C VAL A 114 5.97 -9.49 -6.49
N GLY A 115 4.94 -8.90 -7.07
CA GLY A 115 3.57 -9.29 -6.80
C GLY A 115 2.56 -8.53 -7.63
N ARG A 116 1.34 -8.52 -7.09
CA ARG A 116 0.16 -7.87 -7.65
C ARG A 116 -0.75 -7.53 -6.49
N THR A 117 -1.88 -6.91 -6.79
CA THR A 117 -3.00 -6.66 -5.88
C THR A 117 -4.29 -7.14 -6.56
N ASP A 118 -5.41 -7.18 -5.85
CA ASP A 118 -6.71 -7.49 -6.47
C ASP A 118 -7.22 -6.35 -7.37
N MET A 119 -7.16 -5.11 -6.88
CA MET A 119 -7.62 -3.92 -7.61
C MET A 119 -6.72 -2.72 -7.36
N ILE A 120 -6.69 -1.82 -8.34
CA ILE A 120 -5.98 -0.54 -8.25
C ILE A 120 -6.84 0.57 -8.86
N ILE A 121 -6.93 1.69 -8.15
CA ILE A 121 -7.58 2.90 -8.66
C ILE A 121 -6.50 3.79 -9.27
N LEU A 122 -6.62 4.03 -10.57
CA LEU A 122 -5.67 4.81 -11.37
C LEU A 122 -6.36 5.46 -12.56
N SER A 123 -5.62 6.21 -13.38
CA SER A 123 -6.16 6.90 -14.55
C SER A 123 -6.91 5.97 -15.52
N ASP A 124 -8.07 6.42 -16.01
CA ASP A 124 -8.90 5.72 -17.00
C ASP A 124 -8.22 5.50 -18.37
N LEU A 125 -7.04 6.08 -18.59
CA LEU A 125 -6.21 5.86 -19.78
C LEU A 125 -5.90 4.38 -20.00
N VAL A 126 -5.71 3.62 -18.91
CA VAL A 126 -5.39 2.18 -18.99
C VAL A 126 -6.53 1.34 -19.59
N LEU A 127 -7.77 1.86 -19.59
CA LEU A 127 -8.91 1.22 -20.25
C LEU A 127 -8.87 1.39 -21.77
N LYS A 128 -8.23 2.46 -22.26
CA LYS A 128 -8.07 2.74 -23.69
C LYS A 128 -6.84 2.06 -24.27
N ASN A 129 -5.76 1.99 -23.49
CA ASN A 129 -4.52 1.33 -23.88
C ASN A 129 -3.97 0.47 -22.73
N PRO A 130 -4.15 -0.87 -22.78
CA PRO A 130 -3.66 -1.78 -21.74
C PRO A 130 -2.15 -1.78 -21.51
N LEU A 131 -1.35 -1.24 -22.45
CA LEU A 131 0.09 -1.08 -22.29
C LEU A 131 0.43 -0.01 -21.23
N ASP A 132 -0.44 0.99 -21.05
CA ASP A 132 -0.22 2.08 -20.11
C ASP A 132 -0.26 1.61 -18.66
N LEU A 133 -0.83 0.43 -18.38
CA LEU A 133 -0.81 -0.17 -17.05
C LEU A 133 0.62 -0.34 -16.50
N GLY A 134 1.60 -0.58 -17.38
CA GLY A 134 3.01 -0.71 -16.96
C GLY A 134 3.61 0.58 -16.41
N MET A 135 2.98 1.73 -16.69
CA MET A 135 3.40 3.05 -16.20
C MET A 135 2.65 3.47 -14.94
N LEU A 136 1.63 2.72 -14.51
CA LEU A 136 0.83 3.01 -13.32
C LEU A 136 0.37 4.49 -13.24
N PRO A 137 -0.30 5.02 -14.28
CA PRO A 137 -0.58 6.45 -14.38
C PRO A 137 -1.57 6.93 -13.31
N ASN A 138 -1.17 7.94 -12.54
CA ASN A 138 -2.02 8.62 -11.53
C ASN A 138 -2.71 7.62 -10.57
N VAL A 139 -1.95 6.69 -10.01
CA VAL A 139 -2.47 5.76 -9.00
C VAL A 139 -2.88 6.53 -7.75
N ARG A 140 -4.05 6.17 -7.20
CA ARG A 140 -4.64 6.81 -6.02
C ARG A 140 -4.78 5.87 -4.84
N LEU A 141 -5.14 4.62 -5.10
CA LEU A 141 -5.41 3.62 -4.07
C LEU A 141 -5.15 2.22 -4.60
N LEU A 142 -4.40 1.43 -3.85
CA LEU A 142 -4.30 -0.02 -4.01
C LEU A 142 -5.32 -0.71 -3.12
N ILE A 143 -5.96 -1.78 -3.58
CA ILE A 143 -7.00 -2.48 -2.83
C ILE A 143 -6.77 -3.98 -2.89
N GLU A 144 -6.47 -4.55 -1.72
CA GLU A 144 -6.37 -5.99 -1.51
C GLU A 144 -7.63 -6.48 -0.80
N VAL A 145 -8.31 -7.45 -1.40
CA VAL A 145 -9.57 -7.97 -0.87
C VAL A 145 -9.33 -9.33 -0.24
N LYS A 146 -9.90 -9.55 0.94
CA LYS A 146 -9.87 -10.84 1.62
C LYS A 146 -11.23 -11.17 2.16
N ARG A 147 -11.72 -12.37 1.94
CA ARG A 147 -12.96 -12.83 2.59
C ARG A 147 -12.82 -12.86 4.11
N LYS A 148 -11.61 -13.08 4.62
CA LYS A 148 -11.25 -12.97 6.03
C LYS A 148 -9.88 -12.31 6.15
N VAL A 149 -9.83 -11.16 6.81
CA VAL A 149 -8.57 -10.46 7.07
C VAL A 149 -7.75 -11.22 8.11
N THR A 150 -6.46 -11.41 7.83
CA THR A 150 -5.49 -12.13 8.68
C THR A 150 -4.17 -11.38 8.74
N GLU A 151 -3.27 -11.74 9.66
CA GLU A 151 -1.91 -11.18 9.71
C GLU A 151 -1.11 -11.42 8.42
N CYS A 152 -1.34 -12.56 7.76
CA CYS A 152 -0.73 -12.85 6.46
C CYS A 152 -1.21 -11.86 5.39
N ALA A 153 -2.51 -11.55 5.38
CA ALA A 153 -3.08 -10.55 4.47
C ALA A 153 -2.54 -9.14 4.75
N MET A 154 -2.40 -8.78 6.03
CA MET A 154 -1.75 -7.53 6.44
C MET A 154 -0.32 -7.42 5.90
N SER A 155 0.48 -8.47 6.10
CA SER A 155 1.85 -8.54 5.61
C SER A 155 1.95 -8.41 4.09
N GLN A 156 0.97 -8.97 3.37
CA GLN A 156 0.87 -8.87 1.91
C GLN A 156 0.53 -7.44 1.49
N ALA A 157 -0.52 -6.84 2.06
CA ALA A 157 -0.94 -5.47 1.76
C ALA A 157 0.18 -4.44 2.03
N LEU A 158 0.96 -4.62 3.10
CA LEU A 158 2.13 -3.79 3.39
C LEU A 158 3.23 -3.92 2.32
N SER A 159 3.51 -5.15 1.90
CA SER A 159 4.51 -5.39 0.85
C SER A 159 4.07 -4.81 -0.49
N GLU A 160 2.77 -4.87 -0.79
CA GLU A 160 2.17 -4.27 -1.97
C GLU A 160 2.20 -2.74 -1.93
N LEU A 161 1.88 -2.12 -0.78
CA LEU A 161 2.01 -0.68 -0.57
C LEU A 161 3.45 -0.22 -0.79
N ILE A 162 4.43 -0.90 -0.18
CA ILE A 162 5.86 -0.57 -0.32
C ILE A 162 6.29 -0.70 -1.79
N ALA A 163 5.91 -1.79 -2.46
CA ALA A 163 6.25 -2.00 -3.85
C ALA A 163 5.64 -0.93 -4.76
N LEU A 164 4.36 -0.60 -4.56
CA LEU A 164 3.68 0.43 -5.32
C LEU A 164 4.31 1.81 -5.08
N ASP A 165 4.57 2.18 -3.83
CA ASP A 165 5.16 3.47 -3.51
C ASP A 165 6.53 3.66 -4.17
N VAL A 166 7.35 2.61 -4.26
CA VAL A 166 8.63 2.66 -4.99
C VAL A 166 8.45 2.87 -6.50
N LEU A 167 7.34 2.39 -7.08
CA LEU A 167 7.11 2.40 -8.53
C LEU A 167 6.49 3.69 -9.06
N VAL A 168 5.91 4.53 -8.21
CA VAL A 168 5.21 5.75 -8.62
C VAL A 168 5.81 6.98 -7.94
N ASP A 169 5.72 8.13 -8.59
CA ASP A 169 6.32 9.37 -8.09
C ASP A 169 5.53 9.98 -6.91
N GLU A 170 4.21 9.78 -6.89
CA GLU A 170 3.30 10.38 -5.91
C GLU A 170 3.05 9.45 -4.70
N PRO A 171 2.74 9.99 -3.50
CA PRO A 171 2.35 9.15 -2.37
C PRO A 171 1.03 8.42 -2.64
N VAL A 172 0.98 7.17 -2.20
CA VAL A 172 -0.17 6.28 -2.38
C VAL A 172 -0.73 5.81 -1.05
N MET A 173 -1.96 5.29 -1.07
CA MET A 173 -2.52 4.51 0.03
C MET A 173 -2.86 3.10 -0.43
N ALA A 174 -2.93 2.19 0.53
CA ALA A 174 -3.47 0.85 0.35
C ALA A 174 -4.72 0.66 1.22
N LEU A 175 -5.63 -0.19 0.77
CA LEU A 175 -6.80 -0.63 1.49
C LEU A 175 -6.78 -2.15 1.56
N LEU A 176 -6.82 -2.70 2.77
CA LEU A 176 -7.07 -4.11 3.03
C LEU A 176 -8.49 -4.27 3.57
N THR A 177 -9.31 -5.06 2.89
CA THR A 177 -10.74 -5.12 3.25
C THR A 177 -11.41 -6.46 2.95
N ASP A 178 -12.45 -6.78 3.71
CA ASP A 178 -13.42 -7.83 3.40
C ASP A 178 -14.72 -7.33 2.78
N LEU A 179 -14.80 -6.02 2.57
CA LEU A 179 -15.93 -5.28 2.01
C LEU A 179 -17.21 -5.36 2.86
N ILE A 180 -17.10 -5.82 4.10
CA ILE A 180 -18.21 -5.90 5.06
C ILE A 180 -17.94 -4.92 6.19
N ASP A 181 -17.07 -5.28 7.13
CA ASP A 181 -16.84 -4.54 8.37
C ASP A 181 -15.36 -4.39 8.70
N HIS A 182 -14.46 -4.78 7.78
CA HIS A 182 -13.03 -4.51 7.90
C HIS A 182 -12.57 -3.66 6.74
N TRP A 183 -12.27 -2.38 6.99
CA TRP A 183 -11.76 -1.44 6.00
C TRP A 183 -10.50 -0.76 6.53
N GLN A 184 -9.35 -1.38 6.29
CA GLN A 184 -8.09 -0.92 6.86
C GLN A 184 -7.25 -0.16 5.83
N PHE A 185 -7.16 1.15 6.02
CA PHE A 185 -6.36 2.05 5.21
C PHE A 185 -4.93 2.08 5.74
N LEU A 186 -3.95 2.04 4.83
CA LEU A 186 -2.52 2.10 5.14
C LEU A 186 -1.83 3.17 4.31
N TRP A 187 -0.93 3.93 4.94
CA TRP A 187 -0.15 4.96 4.26
C TRP A 187 1.22 5.14 4.88
N VAL A 188 2.19 5.58 4.08
CA VAL A 188 3.50 5.99 4.57
C VAL A 188 3.37 7.38 5.21
N SER A 189 3.90 7.51 6.43
CA SER A 189 3.82 8.70 7.28
C SER A 189 5.23 9.20 7.66
N ASP A 190 5.31 10.33 8.37
CA ASP A 190 6.60 10.92 8.78
C ASP A 190 7.47 9.94 9.57
N THR A 191 8.79 10.14 9.51
CA THR A 191 9.73 9.39 10.34
C THR A 191 9.59 9.77 11.80
N THR A 192 9.74 8.77 12.69
CA THR A 192 9.84 9.00 14.13
C THR A 192 11.02 8.23 14.68
N HIS A 193 11.88 8.89 15.46
CA HIS A 193 13.04 8.26 16.09
C HIS A 193 13.93 7.49 15.08
N ASN A 194 14.17 8.05 13.89
CA ASN A 194 14.94 7.45 12.79
C ASN A 194 14.36 6.17 12.19
N HIS A 195 13.08 5.88 12.43
CA HIS A 195 12.35 4.82 11.74
C HIS A 195 11.39 5.43 10.71
N GLY A 196 11.30 4.80 9.55
CA GLY A 196 10.17 5.02 8.65
C GLY A 196 8.89 4.52 9.31
N ASN A 197 7.75 5.14 9.02
CA ASN A 197 6.48 4.71 9.59
C ASN A 197 5.45 4.48 8.51
N ILE A 198 4.75 3.35 8.63
CA ILE A 198 3.46 3.13 7.98
C ILE A 198 2.41 3.26 9.06
N ARG A 199 1.41 4.11 8.84
CA ARG A 199 0.24 4.20 9.71
C ARG A 199 -0.91 3.43 9.11
N SER A 200 -1.83 3.00 9.97
CA SER A 200 -3.09 2.40 9.55
C SER A 200 -4.26 2.90 10.38
N ALA A 201 -5.45 2.91 9.78
CA ALA A 201 -6.71 3.17 10.44
C ALA A 201 -7.75 2.17 9.91
N THR A 202 -8.54 1.58 10.80
CA THR A 202 -9.58 0.60 10.45
C THR A 202 -10.95 1.21 10.66
N ILE A 203 -11.79 1.12 9.64
CA ILE A 203 -13.19 1.55 9.65
C ILE A 203 -14.07 0.30 9.56
N HIS A 204 -15.18 0.31 10.29
CA HIS A 204 -16.08 -0.85 10.42
C HIS A 204 -17.40 -0.69 9.68
N ASP A 205 -17.68 0.50 9.12
CA ASP A 205 -18.88 0.77 8.33
C ASP A 205 -18.51 1.02 6.85
N PRO A 206 -19.14 0.32 5.88
CA PRO A 206 -18.91 0.56 4.45
C PRO A 206 -19.20 1.98 4.01
N SER A 207 -20.27 2.60 4.53
CA SER A 207 -20.68 3.94 4.13
C SER A 207 -19.59 4.95 4.49
N GLU A 208 -19.06 4.86 5.71
CA GLU A 208 -17.91 5.63 6.18
C GLU A 208 -16.65 5.36 5.36
N ALA A 209 -16.31 4.09 5.13
CA ALA A 209 -15.14 3.71 4.35
C ALA A 209 -15.22 4.26 2.91
N PHE A 210 -16.39 4.21 2.27
CA PHE A 210 -16.59 4.82 0.96
C PHE A 210 -16.53 6.35 1.00
N ALA A 211 -16.95 6.99 2.08
CA ALA A 211 -16.77 8.43 2.25
C ALA A 211 -15.28 8.82 2.32
N VAL A 212 -14.45 8.01 2.99
CA VAL A 212 -12.98 8.16 2.97
C VAL A 212 -12.45 8.04 1.55
N ILE A 213 -12.85 6.99 0.83
CA ILE A 213 -12.38 6.76 -0.55
C ILE A 213 -12.79 7.93 -1.45
N ARG A 214 -14.05 8.40 -1.41
CA ARG A 214 -14.49 9.56 -2.19
C ARG A 214 -13.64 10.79 -1.90
N THR A 215 -13.45 11.10 -0.61
CA THR A 215 -12.64 12.25 -0.16
C THR A 215 -11.20 12.12 -0.65
N LEU A 216 -10.61 10.93 -0.53
CA LEU A 216 -9.27 10.64 -1.03
C LEU A 216 -9.17 10.90 -2.55
N LEU A 217 -10.13 10.41 -3.34
CA LEU A 217 -10.07 10.49 -4.80
C LEU A 217 -10.29 11.91 -5.35
N ASP A 218 -11.02 12.77 -4.64
CA ASP A 218 -11.23 14.16 -5.02
C ASP A 218 -10.02 15.08 -4.71
N GLN A 219 -9.03 14.62 -3.94
CA GLN A 219 -7.82 15.40 -3.68
C GLN A 219 -6.83 15.36 -4.87
N SER A 220 -5.86 16.28 -4.89
CA SER A 220 -4.66 16.13 -5.73
C SER A 220 -3.69 15.16 -5.04
N PRO A 221 -2.93 14.32 -5.77
CA PRO A 221 -2.01 13.36 -5.15
C PRO A 221 -0.77 13.97 -4.46
N ASP A 222 -0.63 15.29 -4.44
CA ASP A 222 0.53 16.04 -3.94
C ASP A 222 1.10 15.54 -2.59
N ALA A 223 2.42 15.39 -2.56
CA ALA A 223 3.17 15.02 -1.37
C ALA A 223 3.20 16.17 -0.34
N ASP A 224 3.27 15.83 0.94
CA ASP A 224 3.32 16.77 2.07
C ASP A 224 2.05 17.58 2.37
N LYS A 225 1.05 17.56 1.49
CA LYS A 225 -0.24 18.18 1.77
C LYS A 225 -1.02 17.31 2.76
N GLU A 226 -1.43 17.92 3.87
CA GLU A 226 -2.37 17.32 4.81
C GLU A 226 -3.75 17.15 4.16
N ILE A 227 -4.33 15.98 4.36
CA ILE A 227 -5.67 15.64 3.87
C ILE A 227 -6.57 15.33 5.06
N SER A 228 -7.62 16.12 5.23
CA SER A 228 -8.69 15.80 6.17
C SER A 228 -9.55 14.67 5.58
N LEU A 229 -9.34 13.44 6.08
CA LEU A 229 -10.16 12.30 5.74
C LEU A 229 -11.25 12.13 6.81
N PRO A 230 -12.50 11.82 6.43
CA PRO A 230 -13.54 11.51 7.40
C PRO A 230 -13.17 10.28 8.22
N CYS A 231 -13.62 10.20 9.47
CA CYS A 231 -13.25 9.13 10.42
C CYS A 231 -11.77 9.09 10.82
N PHE A 232 -10.94 10.08 10.45
CA PHE A 232 -9.58 10.22 10.97
C PHE A 232 -9.52 11.36 11.98
N GLN A 233 -8.96 11.09 13.16
CA GLN A 233 -8.87 12.08 14.24
C GLN A 233 -8.05 13.32 13.84
N GLU A 234 -6.98 13.09 13.08
CA GLU A 234 -6.04 14.12 12.64
C GLU A 234 -5.94 14.10 11.11
N PRO A 235 -5.64 15.24 10.47
CA PRO A 235 -5.32 15.27 9.05
C PRO A 235 -4.21 14.28 8.70
N VAL A 236 -4.41 13.56 7.60
CA VAL A 236 -3.48 12.55 7.12
C VAL A 236 -2.43 13.21 6.24
N LYS A 237 -1.17 13.16 6.67
CA LYS A 237 -0.02 13.51 5.84
C LYS A 237 0.61 12.25 5.26
N ARG A 238 0.68 12.19 3.92
CA ARG A 238 1.23 11.05 3.17
C ARG A 238 2.61 11.40 2.65
N HIS A 239 3.54 10.45 2.77
CA HIS A 239 4.93 10.60 2.36
C HIS A 239 5.33 9.55 1.34
N LYS A 240 6.42 9.83 0.61
CA LYS A 240 7.13 8.83 -0.18
C LYS A 240 8.05 8.02 0.70
N LEU A 241 8.15 6.73 0.44
CA LEU A 241 9.04 5.81 1.12
C LEU A 241 10.51 6.24 0.97
N SER A 242 10.88 6.77 -0.21
CA SER A 242 12.22 7.29 -0.50
C SER A 242 12.67 8.45 0.41
N ARG A 243 11.72 9.16 1.06
CA ARG A 243 12.02 10.23 2.01
C ARG A 243 12.18 9.74 3.45
N VAL A 244 11.62 8.57 3.76
CA VAL A 244 11.57 8.04 5.13
C VAL A 244 12.52 6.87 5.35
N LEU A 245 12.99 6.22 4.28
CA LEU A 245 14.04 5.21 4.37
C LEU A 245 15.40 5.89 4.60
N PRO A 246 16.23 5.36 5.51
CA PRO A 246 17.58 5.87 5.72
C PRO A 246 18.42 5.72 4.45
N SER A 247 19.14 6.78 4.07
CA SER A 247 20.09 6.73 2.95
C SER A 247 21.30 5.87 3.34
N ILE A 248 21.74 4.97 2.46
CA ILE A 248 22.97 4.16 2.66
C ILE A 248 24.20 5.04 2.96
N ALA A 249 24.21 6.31 2.51
CA ALA A 249 25.38 7.17 2.61
C ALA A 249 25.87 7.42 4.05
N GLU A 250 25.02 7.30 5.08
CA GLU A 250 25.41 7.58 6.46
C GLU A 250 26.10 6.39 7.16
N ALA A 251 26.02 5.18 6.61
CA ALA A 251 26.62 3.98 7.22
C ALA A 251 28.13 3.83 6.97
N THR A 252 28.74 4.70 6.16
CA THR A 252 30.18 4.62 5.82
C THR A 252 31.03 5.75 6.44
N GLY A 253 30.43 6.60 7.27
CA GLY A 253 31.05 7.80 7.82
C GLY A 253 31.64 7.68 9.23
N PHE A 254 32.20 6.53 9.64
CA PHE A 254 33.01 6.46 10.87
C PHE A 254 34.16 5.46 10.71
N VAL A 255 35.15 5.83 9.89
CA VAL A 255 36.53 5.40 10.13
C VAL A 255 37.25 6.61 10.71
N SER A 256 37.28 6.70 12.03
CA SER A 256 38.18 7.62 12.73
C SER A 256 39.61 7.24 12.38
N ALA A 257 40.25 8.04 11.53
CA ALA A 257 41.69 8.00 11.37
C ALA A 257 42.32 8.51 12.68
N SER A 258 42.61 7.60 13.60
CA SER A 258 43.53 7.86 14.70
C SER A 258 44.96 7.88 14.13
N ASN A 259 45.44 9.06 13.80
CA ASN A 259 46.86 9.33 13.59
C ASN A 259 47.57 9.30 14.95
N ASP A 260 48.02 8.12 15.39
CA ASP A 260 49.02 8.00 16.45
C ASP A 260 50.43 7.96 15.83
N THR A 261 51.00 9.14 15.60
CA THR A 261 52.45 9.30 15.45
C THR A 261 53.10 9.21 16.83
N MET A 262 53.60 8.03 17.20
CA MET A 262 54.55 7.88 18.31
C MET A 262 55.94 8.33 17.87
N THR A 263 56.37 9.50 18.35
CA THR A 263 57.78 9.90 18.43
C THR A 263 58.40 9.33 19.70
N PHE A 264 59.42 8.49 19.56
CA PHE A 264 60.30 8.09 20.66
C PHE A 264 61.34 9.19 20.94
N PRO A 265 61.61 9.56 22.21
CA PRO A 265 62.77 10.37 22.52
C PRO A 265 64.02 9.50 22.62
N VAL A 266 65.09 9.94 21.95
CA VAL A 266 66.45 9.46 22.18
C VAL A 266 67.05 10.31 23.30
N TYR A 267 67.45 9.67 24.39
CA TYR A 267 68.48 10.16 25.32
C TYR A 267 69.44 9.02 25.62
#